data_AF-A0A1F8LG23-F1
#
_entry.id   AF-A0A1F8LG23-F1
#
_cell.length_a   1.000
_cell.length_b   1.000
_cell.length_c   1.000
_cell.angle_alpha   90.00
_cell.angle_beta   90.00
_cell.angle_gamma   90.00
#
_symmetry.space_group_name_H-M   'P 1'
#
loop_
_entity.id
_entity.type
_entity.pdbx_description
1 polymer ?
#
loop_
_entity_poly.entity_id
_entity_poly.type
_entity_poly.pdbx_seq_one_letter_code
_entity_poly.pdbx_strand_id
1 'polypeptide(L)'
;MALVLSVATVLLAACAATAPTPTPSPTPAPSPGATPTGPVPPLWTPQPGQPNRHPVAADTLDAWADGDHIVARLTWSSGVEPCYVFDSVLIAEDGTTITLTIVEGGDPGAICVKLLVQKVTQVDLGEFDPGTYTIRAVPGTAPPVAVTVG
;
A
#
# COMPACT_ATOMS: atom_id res chain seq x y z
N MET A 1 4.08 -15.65 83.23
CA MET A 1 4.64 -14.38 83.73
C MET A 1 5.35 -13.72 82.54
N ALA A 2 4.66 -13.19 81.53
CA ALA A 2 3.79 -12.01 81.50
C ALA A 2 4.52 -10.77 82.06
N LEU A 3 5.05 -9.94 81.15
CA LEU A 3 5.30 -8.52 81.41
C LEU A 3 4.78 -7.72 80.22
N VAL A 4 3.80 -6.89 80.52
CA VAL A 4 3.09 -5.94 79.66
C VAL A 4 3.65 -4.55 79.96
N LEU A 5 3.84 -3.70 78.95
CA LEU A 5 3.87 -2.22 79.04
C LEU A 5 3.80 -1.69 77.58
N SER A 6 2.66 -1.24 77.04
CA SER A 6 1.87 0.00 77.26
C SER A 6 2.36 1.23 76.48
N VAL A 7 1.37 1.94 75.90
CA VAL A 7 1.34 3.34 75.39
C VAL A 7 1.81 3.50 73.91
N ALA A 8 1.14 4.19 72.97
CA ALA A 8 0.08 5.20 73.02
C ALA A 8 -0.81 5.14 71.76
N THR A 9 -2.11 5.38 71.94
CA THR A 9 -3.09 5.63 70.89
C THR A 9 -2.93 7.07 70.37
N VAL A 10 -2.75 7.26 69.06
CA VAL A 10 -2.83 8.58 68.43
C VAL A 10 -4.06 8.60 67.51
N LEU A 11 -5.06 9.40 67.89
CA LEU A 11 -6.18 9.78 67.01
C LEU A 11 -5.64 10.72 65.93
N LEU A 12 -5.82 10.37 64.65
CA LEU A 12 -5.68 11.30 63.53
C LEU A 12 -7.05 11.61 62.93
N ALA A 13 -7.33 12.91 62.86
CA ALA A 13 -8.54 13.52 62.33
C ALA A 13 -8.63 13.38 60.79
N ALA A 14 -9.88 13.32 60.30
CA ALA A 14 -10.24 13.28 58.90
C ALA A 14 -9.97 14.61 58.17
N CYS A 15 -9.59 14.52 56.89
CA CYS A 15 -9.96 15.53 55.89
C CYS A 15 -10.09 14.83 54.54
N ALA A 16 -11.32 14.62 54.08
CA ALA A 16 -11.60 14.14 52.74
C ALA A 16 -11.52 15.33 51.77
N ALA A 17 -10.43 15.43 51.01
CA ALA A 17 -10.29 16.37 49.92
C ALA A 17 -10.68 15.68 48.61
N THR A 18 -11.79 16.10 48.01
CA THR A 18 -12.21 15.71 46.65
C THR A 18 -11.19 16.26 45.64
N ALA A 19 -10.47 15.35 44.97
CA ALA A 19 -9.55 15.71 43.90
C ALA A 19 -10.32 16.22 42.67
N PRO A 20 -9.84 17.28 41.97
CA PRO A 20 -10.44 17.72 40.72
C PRO A 20 -10.22 16.69 39.61
N THR A 21 -11.27 16.38 38.85
CA THR A 21 -11.23 15.51 37.66
C THR A 21 -10.27 16.10 36.62
N PRO A 22 -9.33 15.31 36.05
CA PRO A 22 -8.47 15.80 34.98
C PRO A 22 -9.32 16.11 33.73
N THR A 23 -9.17 17.32 33.20
CA THR A 23 -9.76 17.74 31.92
C THR A 23 -9.05 16.98 30.79
N PRO A 24 -9.75 16.34 29.84
CA PRO A 24 -9.10 15.69 28.70
C PRO A 24 -8.39 16.75 27.84
N SER A 25 -7.10 16.51 27.56
CA SER A 25 -6.32 17.32 26.62
C SER A 25 -6.89 17.13 25.21
N PRO A 26 -7.03 18.20 24.39
CA PRO A 26 -7.47 18.05 23.00
C PRO A 26 -6.45 17.21 22.21
N THR A 27 -6.96 16.25 21.45
CA THR A 27 -6.18 15.48 20.47
C THR A 27 -5.67 16.43 19.38
N PRO A 28 -4.37 16.44 19.06
CA PRO A 28 -3.86 17.25 17.96
C PRO A 28 -4.49 16.80 16.62
N ALA A 29 -4.94 17.77 15.82
CA ALA A 29 -5.48 17.53 14.50
C ALA A 29 -4.43 16.86 13.59
N PRO A 30 -4.83 15.95 12.66
CA PRO A 30 -3.90 15.38 11.71
C PRO A 30 -3.30 16.49 10.84
N SER A 31 -1.97 16.58 10.86
CA SER A 31 -1.22 17.45 9.95
C SER A 31 -1.47 16.98 8.50
N PRO A 32 -1.75 17.88 7.54
CA PRO A 32 -1.75 17.54 6.13
C PRO A 32 -0.42 16.87 5.75
N GLY A 33 -0.50 15.69 5.13
CA GLY A 33 0.65 14.87 4.78
C GLY A 33 1.62 15.62 3.87
N ALA A 34 2.91 15.54 4.20
CA ALA A 34 3.97 16.10 3.36
C ALA A 34 3.93 15.46 1.97
N THR A 35 3.92 16.28 0.92
CA THR A 35 4.11 15.82 -0.46
C THR A 35 5.53 15.25 -0.58
N PRO A 36 5.72 14.02 -1.09
CA PRO A 36 7.06 13.46 -1.25
C PRO A 36 7.85 14.26 -2.30
N THR A 37 8.93 14.91 -1.89
CA THR A 37 9.80 15.78 -2.73
C THR A 37 10.84 15.01 -3.54
N GLY A 38 10.58 13.74 -3.87
CA GLY A 38 11.50 12.87 -4.61
C GLY A 38 11.28 12.90 -6.13
N PRO A 39 12.26 12.44 -6.94
CA PRO A 39 12.05 12.20 -8.36
C PRO A 39 10.89 11.21 -8.57
N VAL A 40 9.89 11.59 -9.36
CA VAL A 40 8.83 10.68 -9.80
C VAL A 40 9.42 9.75 -10.87
N PRO A 41 9.38 8.41 -10.70
CA PRO A 41 9.83 7.50 -11.75
C PRO A 41 9.06 7.75 -13.05
N PRO A 42 9.70 7.67 -14.23
CA PRO A 42 8.97 7.79 -15.49
C PRO A 42 7.92 6.69 -15.61
N LEU A 43 6.87 6.93 -16.42
CA LEU A 43 5.92 5.88 -16.76
C LEU A 43 6.49 5.06 -17.93
N TRP A 44 6.51 3.74 -17.78
CA TRP A 44 6.88 2.82 -18.85
C TRP A 44 5.67 2.57 -19.74
N THR A 45 5.86 2.79 -21.04
CA THR A 45 4.88 2.48 -22.08
C THR A 45 5.03 1.02 -22.49
N PRO A 46 3.93 0.25 -22.60
CA PRO A 46 4.00 -1.13 -23.07
C PRO A 46 4.46 -1.19 -24.52
N GLN A 47 5.23 -2.22 -24.85
CA GLN A 47 5.65 -2.57 -26.21
C GLN A 47 5.09 -3.96 -26.55
N PRO A 48 3.85 -4.06 -27.02
CA PRO A 48 3.17 -5.34 -27.19
C PRO A 48 3.82 -6.27 -28.21
N GLY A 49 3.68 -7.57 -27.98
CA GLY A 49 4.15 -8.61 -28.89
C GLY A 49 5.60 -9.01 -28.68
N GLN A 50 6.17 -8.78 -27.49
CA GLN A 50 7.53 -9.20 -27.19
C GLN A 50 7.66 -10.72 -27.30
N PRO A 51 8.79 -11.25 -27.80
CA PRO A 51 9.10 -12.67 -27.66
C PRO A 51 9.39 -13.04 -26.19
N ASN A 52 9.32 -14.34 -25.87
CA ASN A 52 9.62 -14.88 -24.53
C ASN A 52 8.81 -14.25 -23.38
N ARG A 53 7.51 -14.00 -23.63
CA ARG A 53 6.61 -13.40 -22.65
C ARG A 53 6.52 -14.24 -21.37
N HIS A 54 6.62 -13.58 -20.23
CA HIS A 54 6.45 -14.20 -18.92
C HIS A 54 5.89 -13.18 -17.92
N PRO A 55 5.14 -13.65 -16.91
CA PRO A 55 4.65 -12.78 -15.87
C PRO A 55 5.79 -12.32 -14.94
N VAL A 56 5.69 -11.08 -14.47
CA VAL A 56 6.62 -10.48 -13.51
C VAL A 56 5.87 -10.08 -12.24
N ALA A 57 6.53 -10.22 -11.10
CA ALA A 57 5.96 -9.92 -9.81
C ALA A 57 5.79 -8.41 -9.62
N ALA A 58 4.59 -7.97 -9.22
CA ALA A 58 4.40 -6.60 -8.77
C ALA A 58 4.99 -6.40 -7.37
N ASP A 59 5.80 -5.35 -7.22
CA ASP A 59 6.34 -4.91 -5.92
C ASP A 59 5.29 -4.08 -5.17
N THR A 60 4.60 -3.19 -5.88
CA THR A 60 3.51 -2.37 -5.33
C THR A 60 2.32 -2.30 -6.28
N LEU A 61 1.14 -2.12 -5.67
CA LEU A 61 -0.13 -1.86 -6.33
C LEU A 61 -0.83 -0.74 -5.58
N ASP A 62 -1.17 0.32 -6.31
CA ASP A 62 -2.12 1.34 -5.88
C ASP A 62 -3.29 1.35 -6.87
N ALA A 63 -4.49 1.71 -6.42
CA ALA A 63 -5.63 1.89 -7.31
C ALA A 63 -6.60 2.93 -6.72
N TRP A 64 -7.28 3.67 -7.59
CA TRP A 64 -8.25 4.70 -7.20
C TRP A 64 -9.34 4.82 -8.27
N ALA A 65 -10.48 5.37 -7.85
CA ALA A 65 -11.54 5.77 -8.77
C ALA A 65 -11.24 7.17 -9.33
N ASP A 66 -11.41 7.33 -10.64
CA ASP A 66 -11.38 8.59 -11.37
C ASP A 66 -12.73 8.75 -12.09
N GLY A 67 -13.71 9.33 -11.39
CA GLY A 67 -15.10 9.26 -11.81
C GLY A 67 -15.64 7.82 -11.70
N ASP A 68 -16.22 7.34 -12.79
CA ASP A 68 -16.65 5.94 -12.99
C ASP A 68 -15.52 5.02 -13.46
N HIS A 69 -14.33 5.56 -13.77
CA HIS A 69 -13.17 4.75 -14.11
C HIS A 69 -12.40 4.26 -12.88
N ILE A 70 -11.80 3.08 -12.96
CA ILE A 70 -10.76 2.67 -11.99
C ILE A 70 -9.39 2.72 -12.67
N VAL A 71 -8.44 3.41 -12.05
CA VAL A 71 -7.05 3.45 -12.49
C VAL A 71 -6.18 2.71 -11.49
N ALA A 72 -5.29 1.84 -11.99
CA ALA A 72 -4.31 1.14 -11.19
C ALA A 72 -2.88 1.60 -11.54
N ARG A 73 -2.02 1.72 -10.53
CA ARG A 73 -0.58 1.95 -10.66
C ARG A 73 0.16 0.71 -10.17
N LEU A 74 1.00 0.17 -11.04
CA LEU A 74 1.84 -0.99 -10.75
C LEU A 74 3.30 -0.57 -10.77
N THR A 75 4.04 -1.01 -9.76
CA THR A 75 5.50 -0.88 -9.71
C THR A 75 6.12 -2.26 -9.67
N TRP A 76 7.20 -2.47 -10.41
CA TRP A 76 7.97 -3.71 -10.35
C TRP A 76 9.44 -3.47 -10.66
N SER A 77 10.28 -4.35 -10.16
CA SER A 77 11.73 -4.33 -10.39
C SER A 77 12.09 -5.39 -11.42
N SER A 78 12.74 -4.98 -12.51
CA SER A 78 13.19 -5.90 -13.57
C SER A 78 14.56 -5.50 -14.14
N GLY A 79 15.04 -6.23 -15.14
CA GLY A 79 16.27 -5.88 -15.85
C GLY A 79 16.10 -4.73 -16.84
N VAL A 80 17.22 -4.39 -17.48
CA VAL A 80 17.27 -3.36 -18.54
C VAL A 80 16.81 -3.92 -19.89
N GLU A 81 16.24 -3.04 -20.70
CA GLU A 81 15.98 -3.32 -22.10
C GLU A 81 17.30 -3.44 -22.89
N PRO A 82 17.33 -4.23 -23.98
CA PRO A 82 16.21 -4.94 -24.60
C PRO A 82 15.95 -6.37 -24.04
N CYS A 83 16.63 -6.77 -22.96
CA CYS A 83 16.46 -8.13 -22.40
C CYS A 83 15.19 -8.30 -21.58
N TYR A 84 14.66 -7.20 -21.02
CA TYR A 84 13.45 -7.18 -20.20
C TYR A 84 12.59 -5.99 -20.59
N VAL A 85 11.71 -6.20 -21.56
CA VAL A 85 10.84 -5.17 -22.14
C VAL A 85 9.44 -5.32 -21.55
N PHE A 86 8.86 -4.20 -21.11
CA PHE A 86 7.47 -4.16 -20.66
C PHE A 86 6.54 -4.41 -21.85
N ASP A 87 5.84 -5.54 -21.86
CA ASP A 87 4.98 -5.95 -22.98
C ASP A 87 3.54 -5.49 -22.77
N SER A 88 2.94 -5.83 -21.63
CA SER A 88 1.54 -5.54 -21.33
C SER A 88 1.19 -5.77 -19.86
N VAL A 89 0.00 -5.35 -19.46
CA VAL A 89 -0.69 -5.84 -18.27
C VAL A 89 -1.90 -6.64 -18.71
N LEU A 90 -1.97 -7.91 -18.30
CA LEU A 90 -3.17 -8.72 -18.49
C LEU A 90 -4.18 -8.41 -17.39
N ILE A 91 -5.44 -8.27 -17.77
CA ILE A 91 -6.55 -7.96 -16.87
C ILE A 91 -7.50 -9.15 -16.90
N ALA A 92 -7.83 -9.68 -15.72
CA ALA A 92 -8.84 -10.70 -15.55
C ALA A 92 -9.84 -10.28 -14.48
N GLU A 93 -11.12 -10.28 -14.84
CA GLU A 93 -12.23 -9.86 -13.99
C GLU A 93 -13.02 -11.08 -13.49
N ASP A 94 -13.35 -11.08 -12.20
CA ASP A 94 -14.16 -12.10 -11.54
C ASP A 94 -15.07 -11.42 -10.50
N GLY A 95 -16.29 -11.11 -10.94
CA GLY A 95 -17.24 -10.31 -10.15
C GLY A 95 -16.65 -8.94 -9.80
N THR A 96 -16.55 -8.64 -8.51
CA THR A 96 -15.96 -7.38 -8.02
C THR A 96 -14.43 -7.46 -7.86
N THR A 97 -13.80 -8.55 -8.29
CA THR A 97 -12.34 -8.71 -8.15
C THR A 97 -11.64 -8.62 -9.49
N ILE A 98 -10.66 -7.72 -9.59
CA ILE A 98 -9.85 -7.49 -10.79
C ILE A 98 -8.42 -7.93 -10.51
N THR A 99 -7.89 -8.77 -11.39
CA THR A 99 -6.56 -9.33 -11.31
C THR A 99 -5.69 -8.76 -12.40
N LEU A 100 -4.58 -8.14 -12.01
CA LEU A 100 -3.59 -7.58 -12.90
C LEU A 100 -2.35 -8.47 -12.93
N THR A 101 -1.83 -8.75 -14.12
CA THR A 101 -0.57 -9.48 -14.31
C THR A 101 0.34 -8.70 -15.23
N ILE A 102 1.46 -8.21 -14.70
CA ILE A 102 2.50 -7.56 -15.49
C ILE A 102 3.18 -8.62 -16.35
N VAL A 103 3.31 -8.36 -17.65
CA VAL A 103 4.01 -9.24 -18.58
C VAL A 103 5.19 -8.50 -19.18
N GLU A 104 6.34 -9.16 -19.14
CA GLU A 104 7.53 -8.74 -19.85
C GLU A 104 7.94 -9.80 -20.85
N GLY A 105 8.69 -9.38 -21.87
CA GLY A 105 9.41 -10.26 -22.78
C GLY A 105 10.80 -9.69 -23.06
N GLY A 106 11.45 -10.14 -24.12
CA GLY A 106 12.73 -9.58 -24.50
C GLY A 106 13.42 -10.34 -25.61
N ASP A 107 14.41 -9.67 -26.21
CA ASP A 107 15.20 -10.22 -27.30
C ASP A 107 16.14 -11.34 -26.77
N PRO A 108 15.97 -12.60 -27.20
CA PRO A 108 16.83 -13.71 -26.77
C PRO A 108 18.29 -13.57 -27.22
N GLY A 109 18.58 -12.71 -28.21
CA GLY A 109 19.93 -12.45 -28.70
C GLY A 109 20.64 -11.29 -28.00
N ALA A 110 19.96 -10.54 -27.14
CA ALA A 110 20.52 -9.36 -26.50
C ALA A 110 21.47 -9.68 -25.35
N ILE A 111 22.53 -8.87 -25.22
CA ILE A 111 23.47 -8.91 -24.09
C ILE A 111 23.23 -7.69 -23.22
N CYS A 112 22.68 -7.90 -22.02
CA CYS A 112 22.41 -6.84 -21.06
C CYS A 112 23.23 -7.01 -19.79
N VAL A 113 23.61 -5.87 -19.21
CA VAL A 113 24.12 -5.81 -17.84
C VAL A 113 23.03 -6.25 -16.85
N LYS A 114 23.44 -6.89 -15.75
CA LYS A 114 22.53 -7.24 -14.66
C LYS A 114 22.36 -6.04 -13.74
N LEU A 115 21.37 -5.22 -14.05
CA LEU A 115 20.90 -4.11 -13.22
C LEU A 115 19.43 -4.32 -12.91
N LEU A 116 19.01 -3.93 -11.70
CA LEU A 116 17.62 -3.90 -11.32
C LEU A 116 17.09 -2.47 -11.52
N VAL A 117 16.08 -2.34 -12.36
CA VAL A 117 15.41 -1.09 -12.68
C VAL A 117 14.00 -1.18 -12.13
N GLN A 118 13.65 -0.20 -11.29
CA GLN A 118 12.28 -0.01 -10.87
C GLN A 118 11.50 0.63 -12.01
N LYS A 119 10.45 -0.05 -12.46
CA LYS A 119 9.53 0.38 -13.51
C LYS A 119 8.17 0.68 -12.89
N VAL A 120 7.46 1.62 -13.50
CA VAL A 120 6.09 2.01 -13.11
C VAL A 120 5.23 2.06 -14.35
N THR A 121 4.00 1.57 -14.24
CA THR A 121 2.96 1.80 -15.26
C THR A 121 1.63 2.18 -14.61
N GLN A 122 0.78 2.85 -15.37
CA GLN A 122 -0.61 3.12 -15.02
C GLN A 122 -1.52 2.42 -16.03
N VAL A 123 -2.54 1.76 -15.51
CA VAL A 123 -3.54 1.03 -16.29
C VAL A 123 -4.89 1.65 -16.00
N ASP A 124 -5.54 2.18 -17.03
CA ASP A 124 -6.96 2.47 -16.98
C ASP A 124 -7.72 1.15 -17.14
N LEU A 125 -8.49 0.77 -16.12
CA LEU A 125 -9.28 -0.46 -16.10
C LEU A 125 -10.65 -0.26 -16.76
N GLY A 126 -10.98 0.96 -17.19
CA GLY A 126 -12.25 1.32 -17.78
C GLY A 126 -13.30 1.73 -16.76
N GLU A 127 -14.53 1.88 -17.26
CA GLU A 127 -15.72 2.30 -16.51
C GLU A 127 -16.31 1.13 -15.70
N PHE A 128 -16.80 1.44 -14.50
CA PHE A 128 -17.44 0.50 -13.58
C PHE A 128 -18.75 1.08 -13.02
N ASP A 129 -19.71 0.19 -12.78
CA ASP A 129 -20.92 0.55 -12.02
C ASP A 129 -20.56 0.96 -10.57
N PRO A 130 -21.41 1.74 -9.90
CA PRO A 130 -21.21 2.08 -8.50
C PRO A 130 -21.07 0.83 -7.61
N GLY A 131 -20.01 0.76 -6.82
CA GLY A 131 -19.68 -0.43 -6.05
C GLY A 131 -18.27 -0.43 -5.48
N THR A 132 -17.95 -1.46 -4.69
CA THR A 132 -16.61 -1.68 -4.16
C THR A 132 -15.93 -2.84 -4.88
N TYR A 133 -14.77 -2.56 -5.46
CA TYR A 133 -13.96 -3.50 -6.23
C TYR A 133 -12.65 -3.80 -5.50
N THR A 134 -12.19 -5.05 -5.59
CA THR A 134 -10.87 -5.47 -5.10
C THR A 134 -9.91 -5.62 -6.26
N ILE A 135 -8.87 -4.80 -6.29
CA ILE A 135 -7.80 -4.87 -7.28
C ILE A 135 -6.64 -5.64 -6.65
N ARG A 136 -6.10 -6.64 -7.37
CA ARG A 136 -4.91 -7.39 -6.93
C ARG A 136 -3.93 -7.57 -8.08
N ALA A 137 -2.65 -7.70 -7.75
CA ALA A 137 -1.61 -8.02 -8.71
C ALA A 137 -1.07 -9.44 -8.46
N VAL A 138 -0.97 -10.25 -9.51
CA VAL A 138 -0.39 -11.59 -9.44
C VAL A 138 0.51 -11.85 -10.66
N PRO A 139 1.69 -12.48 -10.49
CA PRO A 139 2.32 -12.80 -9.22
C PRO A 139 2.78 -11.53 -8.47
N GLY A 140 3.16 -11.67 -7.20
CA GLY A 140 3.63 -10.57 -6.38
C GLY A 140 3.18 -10.67 -4.93
N THR A 141 3.72 -9.79 -4.10
CA THR A 141 3.35 -9.65 -2.68
C THR A 141 2.65 -8.32 -2.39
N ALA A 142 2.41 -7.50 -3.41
CA ALA A 142 1.64 -6.28 -3.28
C ALA A 142 0.25 -6.59 -2.68
N PRO A 143 -0.13 -5.96 -1.55
CA PRO A 143 -1.45 -6.16 -0.97
C PRO A 143 -2.56 -5.79 -1.96
N PRO A 144 -3.71 -6.50 -1.95
CA PRO A 144 -4.89 -6.05 -2.69
C PRO A 144 -5.39 -4.68 -2.22
N VAL A 145 -5.95 -3.90 -3.14
CA VAL A 145 -6.50 -2.56 -2.89
C VAL A 145 -8.01 -2.60 -3.11
N ALA A 146 -8.78 -2.09 -2.15
CA ALA A 146 -10.22 -1.88 -2.32
C ALA A 146 -10.46 -0.47 -2.89
N VAL A 147 -11.20 -0.38 -3.99
CA VAL A 147 -11.60 0.88 -4.64
C VAL A 147 -13.11 0.98 -4.62
N THR A 148 -13.66 2.15 -4.28
CA THR A 148 -15.11 2.40 -4.32
C THR A 148 -15.42 3.41 -5.43
N VAL A 149 -16.31 3.02 -6.33
CA VAL A 149 -16.89 3.86 -7.38
C VAL A 149 -18.25 4.35 -6.90
N GLY A 150 -18.49 5.66 -7.04
CA GLY A 150 -19.63 6.38 -6.46
C GLY A 150 -20.79 6.60 -7.39
#